data_AF-A0A7V9UUX2-F1
#
_entry.id   AF-A0A7V9UUX2-F1
#
_cell.length_a   1.000
_cell.length_b   1.000
_cell.length_c   1.000
_cell.angle_alpha   90.00
_cell.angle_beta   90.00
_cell.angle_gamma   90.00
#
_symmetry.space_group_name_H-M   'P 1'
#
loop_
_entity.id
_entity.type
_entity.pdbx_description
1 polymer ?
#
loop_
_entity_poly.entity_id
_entity_poly.type
_entity_poly.pdbx_seq_one_letter_code
_entity_poly.pdbx_strand_id
1 'polypeptide(L)'
;LPESYSFPSGHSLYAVCFYVGLAWLITSRLNNRPARILIWIFAVFLCLLIGLSRIYLGVHYPSDVIAGFAAAIVWLSTVFLIDYTIKKRLESL
;
A
#
# COMPACT_ATOMS: atom_id res chain seq x y z
N LEU A 1 19.82 16.02 -5.06
CA LEU A 1 19.11 15.02 -5.91
C LEU A 1 19.15 13.69 -5.15
N PRO A 2 18.14 12.82 -5.25
CA PRO A 2 18.27 11.46 -4.71
C PRO A 2 19.48 10.78 -5.38
N GLU A 3 20.35 10.15 -4.59
CA GLU A 3 21.55 9.47 -5.08
C GLU A 3 21.26 8.04 -5.61
N SER A 4 19.99 7.60 -5.53
CA SER A 4 19.54 6.28 -5.96
C SER A 4 18.80 6.34 -7.30
N TYR A 5 18.80 5.22 -8.03
CA TYR A 5 17.99 5.03 -9.24
C TYR A 5 16.52 5.43 -9.02
N SER A 6 15.90 6.03 -10.04
CA SER A 6 14.50 6.47 -9.98
C SER A 6 13.49 5.31 -10.08
N PHE A 7 13.90 4.16 -10.62
CA PHE A 7 13.04 3.00 -10.82
C PHE A 7 13.34 1.88 -9.82
N PRO A 8 12.30 1.26 -9.21
CA PRO A 8 10.92 1.74 -9.10
C PRO A 8 10.82 2.90 -8.07
N SER A 9 9.72 3.65 -8.11
CA SER A 9 9.48 4.74 -7.14
C SER A 9 9.32 4.19 -5.72
N GLY A 10 10.34 4.40 -4.88
CA GLY A 10 10.30 4.01 -3.46
C GLY A 10 9.19 4.73 -2.68
N HIS A 11 8.93 6.01 -2.97
CA HIS A 11 7.84 6.76 -2.34
C HIS A 11 6.47 6.15 -2.65
N SER A 12 6.27 5.70 -3.89
CA SER A 12 5.04 5.03 -4.31
C SER A 12 4.88 3.66 -3.62
N LEU A 13 5.96 2.90 -3.51
CA LEU A 13 5.97 1.61 -2.81
C LEU A 13 5.62 1.79 -1.33
N TYR A 14 6.35 2.66 -0.62
CA TYR A 14 6.15 2.88 0.82
C TYR A 14 4.77 3.43 1.14
N ALA A 15 4.25 4.34 0.32
CA ALA A 15 2.89 4.86 0.48
C ALA A 15 1.86 3.72 0.44
N VAL A 16 1.91 2.86 -0.59
CA VAL A 16 0.97 1.74 -0.70
C VAL A 16 1.12 0.79 0.47
N CYS A 17 2.34 0.35 0.80
CA CYS A 17 2.57 -0.56 1.93
C CYS A 17 2.03 0.00 3.26
N PHE A 18 2.28 1.28 3.53
CA PHE A 18 1.87 1.92 4.77
C PHE A 18 0.37 2.15 4.84
N TYR A 19 -0.22 2.85 3.87
CA TYR A 19 -1.63 3.25 3.94
C TYR A 19 -2.58 2.07 3.76
N VAL A 20 -2.26 1.11 2.89
CA VAL A 20 -3.07 -0.12 2.74
C VAL A 20 -2.93 -1.01 3.97
N GLY A 21 -1.70 -1.19 4.49
CA GLY A 21 -1.48 -1.95 5.72
C GLY A 21 -2.22 -1.35 6.91
N LEU A 22 -2.18 -0.03 7.06
CA LEU A 22 -2.89 0.69 8.11
C LEU A 22 -4.41 0.59 7.95
N ALA A 23 -4.93 0.76 6.74
CA ALA A 23 -6.36 0.58 6.44
C ALA A 23 -6.82 -0.84 6.80
N TRP A 24 -6.02 -1.86 6.46
CA TRP A 24 -6.31 -3.24 6.81
C TRP A 24 -6.35 -3.45 8.34
N LEU A 25 -5.36 -2.94 9.08
CA LEU A 25 -5.33 -3.04 10.55
C LEU A 25 -6.54 -2.36 11.20
N ILE A 26 -6.88 -1.13 10.79
CA ILE A 26 -8.01 -0.38 11.37
C ILE A 26 -9.31 -1.10 11.04
N THR A 27 -9.52 -1.49 9.78
CA THR A 27 -10.78 -2.10 9.35
C THR A 27 -10.98 -3.53 9.86
N SER A 28 -9.91 -4.21 10.30
CA SER A 28 -10.01 -5.50 10.99
C SER A 28 -10.66 -5.42 12.38
N ARG A 29 -10.63 -4.25 13.02
CA ARG A 29 -11.18 -4.01 14.37
C ARG A 29 -12.49 -3.21 14.35
N LEU A 30 -12.98 -2.86 13.17
CA LEU A 30 -14.12 -1.97 12.99
C LEU A 30 -15.31 -2.74 12.41
N ASN A 31 -16.45 -2.73 13.11
CA ASN A 31 -17.66 -3.42 12.65
C ASN A 31 -18.52 -2.57 11.70
N ASN A 32 -18.30 -1.25 11.69
CA ASN A 32 -19.08 -0.30 10.90
C ASN A 32 -18.66 -0.34 9.41
N ARG A 33 -19.53 -0.89 8.55
CA ARG A 33 -19.28 -1.04 7.10
C ARG A 33 -19.00 0.27 6.36
N PRO A 34 -19.85 1.33 6.44
CA PRO A 34 -19.56 2.56 5.72
C PRO A 34 -18.25 3.22 6.15
N ALA A 35 -17.91 3.17 7.45
CA ALA A 35 -16.63 3.69 7.92
C ALA A 35 -15.43 2.91 7.33
N ARG A 36 -15.54 1.58 7.19
CA ARG A 36 -14.50 0.77 6.52
C ARG A 36 -14.31 1.18 5.07
N ILE A 37 -15.40 1.37 4.33
CA ILE A 37 -15.35 1.78 2.92
C ILE A 37 -14.64 3.14 2.79
N LEU A 38 -15.00 4.10 3.64
CA LEU A 38 -14.36 5.43 3.64
C LEU A 38 -12.86 5.35 3.93
N ILE A 39 -12.44 4.51 4.88
CA ILE A 39 -11.01 4.31 5.19
C ILE A 39 -10.26 3.76 3.98
N TRP A 40 -10.83 2.78 3.27
CA TRP A 40 -10.22 2.20 2.08
C TRP A 40 -10.13 3.19 0.92
N ILE A 41 -11.20 3.95 0.66
CA ILE A 41 -11.21 5.01 -0.36
C ILE A 41 -10.12 6.04 -0.03
N PHE A 42 -10.04 6.48 1.22
CA PHE A 42 -9.06 7.46 1.65
C PHE A 42 -7.62 6.95 1.52
N ALA A 43 -7.35 5.70 1.89
CA ALA A 43 -6.03 5.09 1.72
C ALA A 43 -5.59 5.04 0.26
N VAL A 44 -6.48 4.59 -0.65
CA VAL A 44 -6.19 4.56 -2.10
C VAL A 44 -5.98 5.97 -2.64
N PHE A 45 -6.82 6.92 -2.24
CA PHE A 45 -6.71 8.32 -2.64
C PHE A 45 -5.35 8.92 -2.27
N LEU A 46 -4.88 8.70 -1.02
CA LEU A 46 -3.57 9.15 -0.59
C LEU A 46 -2.42 8.50 -1.37
N CYS A 47 -2.50 7.20 -1.67
CA CYS A 47 -1.48 6.52 -2.47
C CYS A 47 -1.36 7.13 -3.88
N LEU A 48 -2.50 7.40 -4.52
CA LEU A 48 -2.54 8.05 -5.82
C LEU A 48 -1.99 9.48 -5.75
N LEU A 49 -2.36 10.26 -4.73
CA LEU A 49 -1.89 11.62 -4.57
C LEU A 49 -0.37 11.70 -4.34
N ILE A 50 0.19 10.76 -3.57
CA ILE A 50 1.63 10.64 -3.37
C ILE A 50 2.31 10.24 -4.67
N GLY A 51 1.79 9.26 -5.42
CA GLY A 51 2.32 8.89 -6.73
C GLY A 51 2.32 10.06 -7.72
N LEU A 52 1.22 10.80 -7.79
CA LEU A 52 1.10 12.00 -8.63
C LEU A 52 2.07 13.10 -8.21
N SER A 53 2.30 13.30 -6.91
CA SER A 53 3.27 14.28 -6.42
C SER A 53 4.68 14.01 -6.94
N ARG A 54 5.05 12.73 -7.13
CA ARG A 54 6.36 12.32 -7.66
C ARG A 54 6.51 12.64 -9.15
N ILE A 55 5.42 12.52 -9.91
CA ILE A 55 5.37 12.89 -11.33
C ILE A 55 5.41 14.42 -11.46
N TYR A 56 4.61 15.13 -10.66
CA TYR A 56 4.50 16.58 -10.66
C TYR A 56 5.84 17.26 -10.33
N LEU A 57 6.58 16.73 -9.35
CA LEU A 57 7.91 17.22 -8.98
C LEU A 57 9.00 16.87 -10.02
N GLY A 58 8.66 16.13 -11.10
CA GLY A 58 9.59 15.79 -12.17
C GLY A 58 10.70 14.81 -11.76
N VAL A 59 10.52 14.10 -10.64
CA VAL A 59 11.54 13.21 -10.05
C VAL A 59 11.36 11.74 -10.42
N HIS A 60 10.19 11.37 -10.95
CA HIS A 60 9.88 10.02 -11.41
C HIS A 60 9.02 10.04 -12.67
N TYR A 61 9.25 9.08 -13.55
CA TYR A 61 8.33 8.82 -14.67
C TYR A 61 7.07 8.10 -14.18
N PRO A 62 5.94 8.19 -14.91
CA PRO A 62 4.73 7.43 -14.59
C PRO A 62 4.98 5.92 -14.45
N SER A 63 5.89 5.37 -15.27
CA SER A 63 6.33 3.97 -15.18
C SER A 63 6.95 3.61 -13.83
N ASP A 64 7.73 4.51 -13.24
CA ASP A 64 8.40 4.29 -11.95
C ASP A 64 7.37 4.19 -10.82
N VAL A 65 6.33 5.03 -10.89
CA VAL A 65 5.21 5.05 -9.94
C VAL A 65 4.38 3.78 -10.06
N ILE A 66 4.02 3.37 -11.27
CA ILE A 66 3.26 2.14 -11.53
C ILE A 66 4.03 0.91 -11.06
N ALA A 67 5.33 0.84 -11.34
CA ALA A 67 6.17 -0.25 -10.86
C ALA A 67 6.29 -0.26 -9.32
N GLY A 68 6.37 0.92 -8.69
CA GLY A 68 6.33 1.03 -7.22
C GLY A 68 5.03 0.50 -6.62
N PHE A 69 3.87 0.80 -7.24
CA PHE A 69 2.59 0.24 -6.83
C PHE A 69 2.51 -1.27 -7.03
N ALA A 70 2.99 -1.79 -8.17
CA ALA A 70 3.02 -3.22 -8.44
C ALA A 70 3.90 -3.98 -7.43
N ALA A 71 5.09 -3.46 -7.13
CA ALA A 71 5.99 -4.03 -6.12
C ALA A 71 5.34 -4.05 -4.72
N ALA A 72 4.64 -2.98 -4.34
CA ALA A 72 3.92 -2.94 -3.07
C ALA A 72 2.77 -3.96 -3.01
N ILE A 73 2.04 -4.18 -4.11
CA ILE A 73 0.97 -5.19 -4.18
C ILE A 73 1.54 -6.60 -3.96
N VAL A 74 2.67 -6.94 -4.60
CA VAL A 74 3.35 -8.23 -4.40
C VAL A 74 3.76 -8.40 -2.93
N TRP A 75 4.34 -7.35 -2.33
CA TRP A 75 4.74 -7.36 -0.93
C TRP A 75 3.54 -7.56 0.01
N LEU A 76 2.49 -6.77 -0.14
CA LEU A 76 1.29 -6.85 0.70
C LEU A 76 0.58 -8.19 0.57
N SER A 77 0.52 -8.75 -0.64
CA SER A 77 -0.05 -10.08 -0.89
C SER A 77 0.71 -11.15 -0.10
N THR A 78 2.05 -11.05 -0.06
CA THR A 78 2.90 -11.95 0.74
C THR A 78 2.61 -11.81 2.23
N VAL A 79 2.52 -10.57 2.73
CA VAL A 79 2.21 -10.29 4.15
C VAL A 79 0.83 -10.83 4.53
N PHE A 80 -0.19 -10.60 3.71
CA PHE A 80 -1.55 -11.09 3.97
C PHE A 80 -1.65 -12.61 3.90
N LEU A 81 -0.92 -13.26 2.99
CA LEU A 81 -0.84 -14.71 2.93
C LEU A 81 -0.23 -15.30 4.20
N ILE A 82 0.83 -14.66 4.72
CA ILE A 82 1.46 -15.06 5.98
C ILE A 82 0.48 -14.89 7.15
N ASP A 83 -0.17 -13.72 7.28
CA ASP A 83 -1.16 -13.47 8.33
C ASP A 83 -2.31 -14.49 8.29
N TYR A 84 -2.83 -14.79 7.09
CA TYR A 84 -3.85 -15.81 6.89
C TYR A 84 -3.37 -17.20 7.34
N THR A 85 -2.16 -17.59 6.96
CA THR A 85 -1.59 -18.90 7.32
C THR A 85 -1.39 -19.04 8.83
N ILE A 86 -0.94 -17.97 9.50
CA ILE A 86 -0.77 -17.94 10.95
C ILE A 86 -2.12 -18.08 11.66
N LYS A 87 -3.13 -17.30 11.26
CA LYS A 87 -4.48 -17.36 11.85
C LYS A 87 -5.10 -18.75 11.71
N LYS A 88 -5.04 -19.32 10.50
CA LYS A 88 -5.54 -20.67 10.23
C LYS A 88 -4.87 -21.73 11.10
N ARG A 89 -3.56 -21.60 11.34
CA ARG A 89 -2.82 -22.53 12.20
C ARG A 89 -3.22 -22.41 13.68
N LEU A 90 -3.42 -21.18 14.16
CA LEU A 90 -3.86 -20.93 15.54
C LEU A 90 -5.27 -21.44 15.80
N GLU A 91 -6.17 -21.37 14.81
CA GLU A 91 -7.54 -21.90 14.91
C GLU A 91 -7.59 -23.45 14.89
N SER A 92 -6.53 -24.11 14.43
CA SER A 92 -6.43 -25.58 14.37
C SER A 92 -5.82 -26.24 15.61
N LEU A 93 -5.32 -25.44 16.56
CA LEU A 93 -4.75 -25.87 17.85
C LEU A 93 -5.80 -25.77 18.96
#